data_AF-A0A6F9CC17-F1
#
_entry.id   AF-A0A6F9CC17-F1
#
_cell.length_a   1.000
_cell.length_b   1.000
_cell.length_c   1.000
_cell.angle_alpha   90.00
_cell.angle_beta   90.00
_cell.angle_gamma   90.00
#
_symmetry.space_group_name_H-M   'P 1'
#
loop_
_entity.id
_entity.type
_entity.pdbx_description
1 polymer ?
#
loop_
_entity_poly.entity_id
_entity_poly.type
_entity_poly.pdbx_seq_one_letter_code
_entity_poly.pdbx_strand_id
1 'polypeptide(L)'
;MELLCFEDKVVRAQIDPNILYDDRVLQSLLTIEDRFLPQCSYFKCVQKDIQPHMRRMVAGWMHEVCEEEKTEEDVFPLAINYLDRFLAVVPTRKCYLQLLAAVCMFLATKLKESRPLTAEKLCMYTDNSITPRELL
;
A
#
# COMPACT_ATOMS: atom_id res chain seq x y z
N MET A 1 -3.46 -7.05 -43.40
CA MET A 1 -4.38 -7.00 -42.24
C MET A 1 -3.50 -6.75 -41.02
N GLU A 2 -3.25 -5.48 -40.71
CA GLU A 2 -2.50 -5.10 -39.52
C GLU A 2 -3.43 -5.29 -38.33
N LEU A 3 -3.16 -6.33 -37.53
CA LEU A 3 -3.73 -6.47 -36.20
C LEU A 3 -3.14 -5.34 -35.35
N LEU A 4 -3.82 -4.19 -35.32
CA LEU A 4 -3.55 -3.14 -34.34
C LEU A 4 -3.92 -3.69 -32.96
N CYS A 5 -2.96 -4.33 -32.29
CA CYS A 5 -3.03 -4.59 -30.87
C CYS A 5 -3.13 -3.24 -30.14
N PHE A 6 -4.33 -2.90 -29.67
CA PHE A 6 -4.67 -1.71 -28.88
C PHE A 6 -4.10 -1.80 -27.44
N GLU A 7 -2.83 -2.20 -27.28
CA GLU A 7 -2.21 -2.52 -25.97
C GLU A 7 -1.92 -1.30 -25.08
N ASP A 8 -2.09 -0.07 -25.61
CA ASP A 8 -1.82 1.16 -24.86
C ASP A 8 -3.03 1.77 -24.14
N LYS A 9 -4.24 1.22 -24.31
CA LYS A 9 -5.41 1.69 -23.56
C LYS A 9 -5.59 0.88 -22.29
N VAL A 10 -5.51 1.54 -21.14
CA VAL A 10 -5.93 0.97 -19.85
C VAL A 10 -7.42 0.62 -19.96
N VAL A 11 -7.72 -0.68 -20.04
CA VAL A 11 -9.10 -1.18 -20.05
C VAL A 11 -9.55 -1.31 -18.61
N ARG A 12 -10.47 -0.44 -18.19
CA ARG A 12 -11.14 -0.55 -16.88
C ARG A 12 -12.21 -1.64 -16.94
N ALA A 13 -12.24 -2.47 -15.90
CA ALA A 13 -13.36 -3.40 -15.73
C ALA A 13 -14.67 -2.62 -15.59
N GLN A 14 -15.75 -3.18 -16.13
CA GLN A 14 -17.08 -2.63 -15.91
C GLN A 14 -17.48 -2.81 -14.44
N ILE A 15 -18.26 -1.86 -13.93
CA ILE A 15 -18.81 -1.93 -12.57
C ILE A 15 -19.75 -3.13 -12.48
N ASP A 16 -19.51 -4.01 -11.50
CA ASP A 16 -20.44 -5.08 -11.16
C ASP A 16 -21.54 -4.52 -10.23
N PRO A 17 -22.81 -4.45 -10.69
CA PRO A 17 -23.91 -3.93 -9.89
C PRO A 17 -24.17 -4.77 -8.63
N ASN A 18 -23.85 -6.06 -8.62
CA ASN A 18 -24.01 -6.88 -7.42
C ASN A 18 -22.97 -6.54 -6.35
N ILE A 19 -21.79 -6.04 -6.74
CA ILE A 19 -20.78 -5.61 -5.76
C ILE A 19 -21.18 -4.28 -5.12
N LEU A 20 -21.77 -3.35 -5.88
CA LEU A 20 -22.07 -2.01 -5.38
C LEU A 20 -23.47 -1.83 -4.78
N TYR A 21 -24.48 -2.55 -5.27
CA TYR A 21 -25.88 -2.30 -4.90
C TYR A 21 -26.52 -3.42 -4.08
N ASP A 22 -25.82 -4.52 -3.83
CA ASP A 22 -26.31 -5.58 -2.96
C ASP A 22 -25.90 -5.32 -1.50
N ASP A 23 -26.90 -5.08 -0.64
CA ASP A 23 -26.69 -4.84 0.79
C ASP A 23 -25.90 -5.96 1.47
N ARG A 24 -25.96 -7.20 0.97
CA ARG A 24 -25.22 -8.33 1.54
C ARG A 24 -23.71 -8.14 1.41
N VAL A 25 -23.25 -7.46 0.37
CA VAL A 25 -21.83 -7.15 0.17
C VAL A 25 -21.38 -6.13 1.21
N LEU A 26 -22.14 -5.04 1.38
CA LEU A 26 -21.85 -4.04 2.41
C LEU A 26 -21.83 -4.67 3.82
N GLN A 27 -22.84 -5.46 4.17
CA GLN A 27 -22.88 -6.15 5.46
C GLN A 27 -21.69 -7.10 5.64
N SER A 28 -21.27 -7.80 4.58
CA SER A 28 -20.09 -8.67 4.63
C SER A 28 -18.80 -7.87 4.84
N LEU A 29 -18.64 -6.73 4.14
CA LEU A 29 -17.48 -5.83 4.27
C LEU A 29 -17.38 -5.27 5.70
N LEU A 30 -18.49 -4.79 6.25
CA LEU A 30 -18.55 -4.31 7.65
C LEU A 30 -18.24 -5.44 8.64
N THR A 31 -18.73 -6.65 8.40
CA THR A 31 -18.46 -7.81 9.27
C THR A 31 -16.98 -8.20 9.31
N ILE A 32 -16.25 -8.03 8.21
CA ILE A 32 -14.81 -8.38 8.15
C ILE A 32 -13.88 -7.24 8.53
N GLU A 33 -14.39 -5.99 8.61
CA GLU A 33 -13.59 -4.78 8.84
C GLU A 33 -12.68 -4.90 10.07
N ASP A 34 -13.22 -5.41 11.18
CA ASP A 34 -12.51 -5.60 12.44
C ASP A 34 -11.20 -6.42 12.31
N ARG A 35 -11.12 -7.30 11.31
CA ARG A 35 -9.92 -8.13 11.06
C ARG A 35 -8.75 -7.33 10.49
N PHE A 36 -9.03 -6.15 9.93
CA PHE A 36 -8.06 -5.31 9.24
C PHE A 36 -7.74 -4.01 10.01
N LEU A 37 -8.39 -3.78 11.15
CA LEU A 37 -8.07 -2.66 12.02
C LEU A 37 -6.75 -2.91 12.77
N PRO A 38 -5.80 -1.94 12.78
CA PRO A 38 -4.62 -2.03 13.63
C PRO A 38 -5.07 -2.02 15.10
N GLN A 39 -4.74 -3.12 15.79
CA GLN A 39 -5.15 -3.32 17.18
C GLN A 39 -4.31 -2.41 18.10
N CYS A 40 -4.99 -1.74 19.05
CA CYS A 40 -4.42 -0.94 20.14
C CYS A 40 -3.55 0.27 19.73
N SER A 41 -3.19 1.10 20.70
CA SER A 41 -2.25 2.22 20.52
C SER A 41 -0.82 1.68 20.37
N TYR A 42 -0.49 1.09 19.22
CA TYR A 42 0.75 0.35 18.97
C TYR A 42 2.03 1.17 19.20
N PHE A 43 1.99 2.51 19.08
CA PHE A 43 3.08 3.39 19.47
C PHE A 43 3.45 3.35 20.97
N LYS A 44 2.52 2.93 21.83
CA LYS A 44 2.74 2.80 23.28
C LYS A 44 3.06 1.36 23.66
N CYS A 45 2.39 0.40 23.02
CA CYS A 45 2.41 -1.00 23.45
C CYS A 45 3.46 -1.85 22.74
N VAL A 46 3.82 -1.51 21.49
CA VAL A 46 4.67 -2.35 20.63
C VAL A 46 5.92 -1.61 20.18
N GLN A 47 5.75 -0.40 19.63
CA GLN A 47 6.86 0.38 19.11
C GLN A 47 7.61 1.10 20.23
N LYS A 48 8.94 0.92 20.26
CA LYS A 48 9.85 1.63 21.17
C LYS A 48 10.60 2.75 20.45
N ASP A 49 10.96 2.52 19.18
CA ASP A 49 11.81 3.42 18.40
C ASP A 49 11.02 4.29 17.41
N ILE A 50 9.81 3.87 17.03
CA ILE A 50 8.96 4.60 16.08
C ILE A 50 8.02 5.53 16.84
N GLN A 51 8.03 6.80 16.44
CA GLN A 51 7.13 7.83 16.96
C GLN A 51 6.06 8.21 15.94
N PRO A 52 4.89 8.72 16.36
CA PRO A 52 3.80 9.09 15.43
C PRO A 52 4.21 10.06 14.32
N HIS A 53 5.12 11.00 14.59
CA HIS A 53 5.62 11.93 13.58
C HIS A 53 6.47 11.23 12.50
N MET A 54 7.21 10.17 12.85
CA MET A 54 7.99 9.38 11.88
C MET A 54 7.06 8.62 10.93
N ARG A 55 5.98 8.04 11.47
CA ARG A 55 4.92 7.42 10.65
C ARG A 55 4.25 8.45 9.74
N ARG A 56 4.02 9.69 10.21
CA ARG A 56 3.49 10.78 9.38
C ARG A 56 4.44 11.15 8.23
N MET A 57 5.74 11.28 8.50
CA MET A 57 6.74 11.59 7.46
C MET A 57 6.75 10.52 6.37
N VAL A 58 6.81 9.24 6.76
CA VAL A 58 6.84 8.15 5.80
C VAL A 58 5.51 8.00 5.05
N ALA A 59 4.36 8.24 5.71
CA ALA A 59 3.08 8.29 5.01
C ALA A 59 3.00 9.44 3.99
N GLY A 60 3.60 10.61 4.30
CA GLY A 60 3.73 11.72 3.34
C GLY A 60 4.54 11.31 2.12
N TRP A 61 5.72 10.71 2.33
CA TRP A 61 6.53 10.16 1.25
C TRP A 61 5.78 9.11 0.42
N MET A 62 5.07 8.16 1.05
CA MET A 62 4.27 7.17 0.34
C MET A 62 3.20 7.81 -0.55
N HIS A 63 2.54 8.86 -0.05
CA HIS A 63 1.54 9.62 -0.80
C HIS A 63 2.16 10.34 -2.00
N GLU A 64 3.31 11.00 -1.81
CA GLU A 64 4.04 11.67 -2.89
C GLU A 64 4.44 10.69 -4.00
N VAL A 65 4.93 9.50 -3.65
CA VAL A 65 5.26 8.45 -4.64
C VAL A 65 4.01 7.99 -5.40
N CYS A 66 2.88 7.80 -4.71
CA CYS A 66 1.61 7.44 -5.35
C CYS A 66 1.11 8.51 -6.33
N GLU A 67 1.24 9.79 -5.97
CA GLU A 67 0.87 10.93 -6.83
C GLU A 67 1.77 11.03 -8.07
N GLU A 68 3.08 10.92 -7.89
CA GLU A 68 4.06 10.98 -8.99
C GLU A 68 3.84 9.81 -9.98
N GLU A 69 3.60 8.62 -9.45
CA GLU A 69 3.32 7.42 -10.24
C GLU A 69 1.89 7.33 -10.79
N LYS A 70 1.01 8.24 -10.35
CA LYS A 70 -0.43 8.25 -10.68
C LYS A 70 -1.08 6.89 -10.43
N THR A 71 -0.76 6.30 -9.28
CA THR A 71 -1.31 5.00 -8.90
C THR A 71 -2.82 5.07 -8.67
N GLU A 72 -3.49 3.93 -8.72
CA GLU A 72 -4.90 3.79 -8.31
C GLU A 72 -5.11 4.32 -6.89
N GLU A 73 -6.24 4.99 -6.67
CA GLU A 73 -6.57 5.68 -5.41
C GLU A 73 -6.56 4.73 -4.20
N ASP A 74 -6.84 3.44 -4.41
CA ASP A 74 -6.84 2.39 -3.39
C ASP A 74 -5.44 1.94 -2.94
N VAL A 75 -4.37 2.23 -3.71
CA VAL A 75 -3.01 1.76 -3.41
C VAL A 75 -2.51 2.36 -2.11
N PHE A 76 -2.62 3.68 -1.95
CA PHE A 76 -2.11 4.38 -0.78
C PHE A 76 -2.82 3.96 0.52
N PRO A 77 -4.18 3.96 0.61
CA PRO A 77 -4.89 3.46 1.80
C PRO A 77 -4.54 2.02 2.15
N LEU A 78 -4.39 1.15 1.14
CA LEU A 78 -4.02 -0.25 1.35
C LEU A 78 -2.59 -0.39 1.89
N ALA A 79 -1.63 0.34 1.33
CA ALA A 79 -0.25 0.34 1.80
C ALA A 79 -0.14 0.87 3.24
N ILE A 80 -0.91 1.90 3.58
CA ILE A 80 -1.01 2.41 4.95
C ILE A 80 -1.63 1.38 5.90
N ASN A 81 -2.68 0.66 5.47
CA ASN A 81 -3.25 -0.42 6.26
C ASN A 81 -2.21 -1.52 6.57
N TYR A 82 -1.39 -1.90 5.57
CA TYR A 82 -0.29 -2.85 5.78
C TYR A 82 0.76 -2.34 6.76
N LEU A 83 1.18 -1.08 6.60
CA LEU A 83 2.15 -0.44 7.47
C LEU A 83 1.67 -0.45 8.93
N ASP A 84 0.47 0.05 9.19
CA ASP A 84 -0.06 0.16 10.55
C ASP A 84 -0.31 -1.21 11.19
N ARG A 85 -0.79 -2.20 10.41
CA ARG A 85 -0.97 -3.58 10.92
C ARG A 85 0.35 -4.27 11.25
N PHE A 86 1.39 -4.05 10.45
CA PHE A 86 2.73 -4.58 10.74
C PHE A 86 3.29 -3.93 12.02
N LEU A 87 3.20 -2.61 12.15
CA LEU A 87 3.63 -1.88 13.34
C LEU A 87 2.80 -2.23 14.58
N ALA A 88 1.57 -2.72 14.41
CA ALA A 88 0.75 -3.20 15.51
C ALA A 88 1.23 -4.52 16.13
N VAL A 89 2.12 -5.27 15.48
CA VAL A 89 2.55 -6.60 15.95
C VAL A 89 4.07 -6.81 15.98
N VAL A 90 4.84 -6.08 15.17
CA VAL A 90 6.31 -6.22 15.11
C VAL A 90 7.00 -4.96 15.61
N PRO A 91 7.81 -5.01 16.68
CA PRO A 91 8.67 -3.90 17.08
C PRO A 91 9.69 -3.58 15.98
N THR A 92 9.65 -2.36 15.45
CA THR A 92 10.46 -1.96 14.29
C THR A 92 11.44 -0.87 14.69
N ARG A 93 12.68 -0.95 14.19
CA ARG A 93 13.67 0.12 14.37
C ARG A 93 13.43 1.23 13.36
N LYS A 94 13.67 2.48 13.74
CA LYS A 94 13.48 3.65 12.87
C LYS A 94 14.21 3.58 11.53
N CYS A 95 15.38 2.93 11.47
CA CYS A 95 16.15 2.78 10.23
C CYS A 95 15.48 1.86 9.19
N TYR A 96 14.53 1.01 9.59
CA TYR A 96 13.80 0.12 8.69
C TYR A 96 12.42 0.67 8.30
N LEU A 97 12.02 1.84 8.80
CA LEU A 97 10.66 2.34 8.58
C LEU A 97 10.40 2.68 7.09
N GLN A 98 11.36 3.28 6.39
CA GLN A 98 11.25 3.57 4.96
C GLN A 98 11.23 2.28 4.12
N LEU A 99 12.03 1.26 4.50
CA LEU A 99 12.02 -0.06 3.87
C LEU A 99 10.65 -0.72 4.02
N LEU A 100 10.11 -0.75 5.24
CA LEU A 100 8.80 -1.32 5.52
C LEU A 100 7.71 -0.63 4.68
N ALA A 101 7.76 0.69 4.57
CA ALA A 101 6.81 1.44 3.75
C ALA A 101 6.94 1.13 2.26
N ALA A 102 8.17 1.05 1.72
CA ALA A 102 8.41 0.63 0.34
C ALA A 102 7.85 -0.78 0.07
N VAL A 103 8.06 -1.72 0.99
CA VAL A 103 7.49 -3.08 0.90
C VAL A 103 5.95 -3.03 0.93
N CYS A 104 5.35 -2.21 1.80
CA CYS A 104 3.89 -2.07 1.85
C CYS A 104 3.32 -1.51 0.55
N MET A 105 3.98 -0.53 -0.07
CA MET A 105 3.61 -0.01 -1.40
C MET A 105 3.78 -1.05 -2.50
N PHE A 106 4.88 -1.81 -2.47
CA PHE A 106 5.12 -2.89 -3.43
C PHE A 106 4.01 -3.94 -3.39
N LEU A 107 3.57 -4.33 -2.19
CA LEU A 107 2.45 -5.27 -2.02
C LEU A 107 1.12 -4.67 -2.46
N ALA A 108 0.83 -3.42 -2.09
CA ALA A 108 -0.42 -2.76 -2.45
C ALA A 108 -0.57 -2.58 -3.97
N THR A 109 0.50 -2.15 -4.65
CA THR A 109 0.51 -2.00 -6.10
C THR A 109 0.32 -3.35 -6.80
N LYS A 110 0.97 -4.43 -6.34
CA LYS A 110 0.72 -5.79 -6.89
C LYS A 110 -0.74 -6.26 -6.80
N LEU A 111 -1.52 -5.72 -5.88
CA LEU A 111 -2.92 -6.10 -5.69
C LEU A 111 -3.92 -5.17 -6.40
N LYS A 112 -3.57 -3.89 -6.55
CA LYS A 112 -4.50 -2.86 -7.05
C LYS A 112 -4.15 -2.35 -8.43
N GLU A 113 -2.90 -2.48 -8.87
CA GLU A 113 -2.44 -2.04 -10.17
C GLU A 113 -2.48 -3.16 -11.21
N SER A 114 -2.80 -2.80 -12.45
CA SER A 114 -2.56 -3.67 -13.61
C SER A 114 -1.06 -3.81 -13.90
N ARG A 115 -0.30 -2.72 -13.69
CA ARG A 115 1.15 -2.65 -13.87
C ARG A 115 1.79 -2.16 -12.56
N PRO A 116 2.15 -3.07 -11.64
CA PRO A 116 2.66 -2.69 -10.32
C PRO A 116 4.03 -2.01 -10.41
N LEU A 117 4.35 -1.20 -9.39
CA LEU A 117 5.67 -0.59 -9.25
C LEU A 117 6.73 -1.69 -9.09
N THR A 118 7.86 -1.53 -9.77
CA THR A 118 8.98 -2.47 -9.62
C THR A 118 9.78 -2.17 -8.36
N ALA A 119 10.50 -3.18 -7.86
CA ALA A 119 11.37 -3.01 -6.71
C ALA A 119 12.45 -1.95 -6.98
N GLU A 120 13.02 -1.94 -8.18
CA GLU A 120 14.03 -0.97 -8.62
C GLU A 120 13.47 0.46 -8.56
N LYS A 121 12.22 0.65 -9.01
CA LYS A 121 11.58 1.97 -9.02
C LYS A 121 11.34 2.49 -7.60
N LEU A 122 10.86 1.63 -6.70
CA LEU A 122 10.70 1.99 -5.29
C LEU A 122 12.06 2.29 -4.63
N CYS A 123 13.11 1.53 -4.93
CA CYS A 123 14.46 1.84 -4.45
C CYS A 123 14.95 3.21 -4.94
N MET A 124 14.67 3.59 -6.19
CA MET A 124 15.00 4.93 -6.70
C MET A 124 14.29 6.04 -5.90
N TYR A 125 13.01 5.87 -5.56
CA TYR A 125 12.26 6.82 -4.71
C TYR A 125 12.77 6.94 -3.28
N THR A 126 13.63 6.03 -2.84
CA THR A 126 14.30 6.07 -1.53
C THR A 126 15.71 6.69 -1.62
N ASP A 127 16.04 7.35 -2.74
CA ASP A 127 17.40 7.79 -3.07
C ASP A 127 18.43 6.64 -3.00
N ASN A 128 18.00 5.43 -3.33
CA ASN A 128 18.77 4.18 -3.21
C ASN A 128 19.30 3.92 -1.79
N SER A 129 18.64 4.46 -0.76
CA SER A 129 18.93 4.11 0.65
C SER A 129 18.58 2.64 0.96
N ILE A 130 17.73 2.04 0.13
CA ILE A 130 17.27 0.65 0.19
C ILE A 130 17.59 -0.05 -1.12
N THR A 131 17.98 -1.32 -1.05
CA THR A 131 18.27 -2.16 -2.21
C THR A 131 17.09 -3.06 -2.59
N PRO A 132 16.97 -3.48 -3.87
CA PRO A 132 15.91 -4.43 -4.28
C PRO A 132 15.98 -5.74 -3.51
N ARG A 133 17.17 -6.17 -3.08
CA ARG A 133 17.37 -7.38 -2.28
C ARG A 133 16.81 -7.27 -0.86
N GLU A 134 16.81 -6.07 -0.28
CA GLU A 134 16.20 -5.85 1.04
C GLU A 134 14.68 -5.76 0.95
N LEU A 135 14.15 -5.33 -0.21
CA LEU A 135 12.73 -5.20 -0.46
C LEU A 135 12.05 -6.56 -0.78
N LEU A 136 12.77 -7.48 -1.44
CA LEU A 136 12.29 -8.82 -1.85
C LEU A 136 12.50 -9.90 -0.79
#